data_AF-A0A1S3GWI6-F1
#
_entry.id   AF-A0A1S3GWI6-F1
#
_cell.length_a   1.000
_cell.length_b   1.000
_cell.length_c   1.000
_cell.angle_alpha   90.00
_cell.angle_beta   90.00
_cell.angle_gamma   90.00
#
_symmetry.space_group_name_H-M   'P 1'
#
loop_
_entity.id
_entity.type
_entity.pdbx_description
1 polymer ?
#
loop_
_entity_poly.entity_id
_entity_poly.type
_entity_poly.pdbx_seq_one_letter_code
_entity_poly.pdbx_strand_id
1 'polypeptide(L)'
;MVRAQAWSQDIAEDRRSLLHLSTRLNGALRQEQTFADLFLPDDEAAQALGKTCWEALVSPLVQNITSPDEHGASPLGWLLDQYVECRETAHNPQSRAAAFSSKVRRLTHLLVHVEPCETAPPVVATPRPKGRNRSHDWSSLATRGLPSSIMRNLTRCWQAVVEEKVNNFLTSHWRDDDFVPRYCERFYNLQKSSSELFGPRAAFLLALQNGCAGALLKLPFLRAAHVSEQFARNIDQRIQGSRIGGARGMEMLAQLQRCLETVLVFSGLEIATTFEHYYQHYMADRLLNMGFNWLEGAVLEQIGLCFPNRLPQQMLQSLSTSEELQRQFDVYQLQQVDQELLKLEDTEKKSQVGNEASGQERESQKEEDAGLAAAIAMTQGEEEEEEEQEEEEEEEGEADLYSEGAMPKVSVIVLSPRYWPVDSICHTLDPQTCLPPSLRGTLTRYSNFYNTSE
;
A
#
# COMPACT_ATOMS: atom_id res chain seq x y z
N MET A 1 -27.38 24.10 35.42
CA MET A 1 -28.37 23.13 34.86
C MET A 1 -29.48 23.78 34.05
N VAL A 2 -30.25 24.74 34.60
CA VAL A 2 -31.42 25.34 33.90
C VAL A 2 -31.09 25.95 32.54
N ARG A 3 -29.96 26.67 32.41
CA ARG A 3 -29.53 27.28 31.12
C ARG A 3 -29.26 26.23 30.03
N ALA A 4 -28.59 25.13 30.37
CA ALA A 4 -28.26 24.07 29.41
C ALA A 4 -29.52 23.38 28.88
N GLN A 5 -30.50 23.13 29.75
CA GLN A 5 -31.80 22.55 29.37
C GLN A 5 -32.61 23.50 28.49
N ALA A 6 -32.70 24.78 28.87
CA ALA A 6 -33.42 25.79 28.08
C ALA A 6 -32.82 25.98 26.67
N TRP A 7 -31.49 26.02 26.55
CA TRP A 7 -30.86 26.09 25.23
C TRP A 7 -31.04 24.80 24.43
N SER A 8 -31.09 23.64 25.08
CA SER A 8 -31.34 22.37 24.39
C SER A 8 -32.76 22.33 23.80
N GLN A 9 -33.75 22.89 24.51
CA GLN A 9 -35.12 23.01 24.02
C GLN A 9 -35.21 23.96 22.82
N ASP A 10 -34.58 25.14 22.91
CA ASP A 10 -34.51 26.10 21.78
C ASP A 10 -33.85 25.47 20.54
N ILE A 11 -32.84 24.61 20.71
CA ILE A 11 -32.19 23.87 19.62
C ILE A 11 -33.09 22.77 19.05
N ALA A 12 -33.89 22.11 19.88
CA ALA A 12 -34.84 21.11 19.44
C ALA A 12 -35.97 21.73 18.59
N GLU A 13 -36.39 22.95 18.93
CA GLU A 13 -37.42 23.70 18.19
C GLU A 13 -36.87 24.35 16.91
N ASP A 14 -35.69 25.00 16.98
CA ASP A 14 -35.01 25.57 15.82
C ASP A 14 -33.52 25.17 15.80
N ARG A 15 -33.16 24.27 14.88
CA ARG A 15 -31.76 23.82 14.69
C ARG A 15 -30.80 24.97 14.36
N ARG A 16 -31.28 26.09 13.81
CA ARG A 16 -30.43 27.26 13.51
C ARG A 16 -29.98 28.00 14.77
N SER A 17 -30.71 27.86 15.89
CA SER A 17 -30.32 28.44 17.18
C SER A 17 -28.96 27.92 17.65
N LEU A 18 -28.53 26.74 17.17
CA LEU A 18 -27.21 26.15 17.44
C LEU A 18 -26.04 27.07 17.02
N LEU A 19 -26.21 27.90 15.98
CA LEU A 19 -25.18 28.87 15.57
C LEU A 19 -24.94 29.96 16.64
N HIS A 20 -25.96 30.28 17.43
CA HIS A 20 -25.89 31.24 18.52
C HIS A 20 -25.37 30.64 19.83
N LEU A 21 -25.33 29.30 19.92
CA LEU A 21 -24.82 28.59 21.10
C LEU A 21 -23.39 29.01 21.44
N SER A 22 -22.53 29.21 20.43
CA SER A 22 -21.15 29.66 20.64
C SER A 22 -21.06 31.00 21.40
N THR A 23 -21.96 31.94 21.09
CA THR A 23 -22.01 33.25 21.76
C THR A 23 -22.62 33.16 23.15
N ARG A 24 -23.71 32.38 23.30
CA ARG A 24 -24.39 32.19 24.60
C ARG A 24 -23.49 31.47 25.60
N LEU A 25 -22.81 30.41 25.17
CA LEU A 25 -21.91 29.61 26.00
C LEU A 25 -20.66 30.40 26.39
N ASN A 26 -20.01 31.11 25.45
CA ASN A 26 -18.90 32.00 25.80
C ASN A 26 -19.31 33.10 26.78
N GLY A 27 -20.48 33.72 26.58
CA GLY A 27 -20.99 34.76 27.46
C GLY A 27 -21.23 34.23 28.88
N ALA A 28 -21.87 33.07 29.01
CA ALA A 28 -22.09 32.43 30.30
C ALA A 28 -20.77 32.05 30.97
N LEU A 29 -19.86 31.36 30.27
CA LEU A 29 -18.58 30.96 30.84
C LEU A 29 -17.73 32.15 31.31
N ARG A 30 -17.74 33.26 30.55
CA ARG A 30 -17.06 34.50 30.98
C ARG A 30 -17.68 35.10 32.23
N GLN A 31 -19.01 35.12 32.33
CA GLN A 31 -19.69 35.62 33.53
C GLN A 31 -19.34 34.78 34.76
N GLU A 32 -19.35 33.45 34.63
CA GLU A 32 -18.99 32.55 35.73
C GLU A 32 -17.50 32.69 36.10
N GLN A 33 -16.60 32.87 35.12
CA GLN A 33 -15.17 33.09 35.40
C GLN A 33 -14.90 34.45 36.04
N THR A 34 -15.50 35.53 35.55
CA THR A 34 -15.37 36.86 36.17
C THR A 34 -15.93 36.86 37.59
N PHE A 35 -17.00 36.11 37.86
CA PHE A 35 -17.48 35.89 39.22
C PHE A 35 -16.44 35.14 40.06
N ALA A 36 -15.88 34.04 39.53
CA ALA A 36 -14.85 33.25 40.22
C ALA A 36 -13.63 34.11 40.60
N ASP A 37 -13.11 34.91 39.66
CA ASP A 37 -11.93 35.77 39.86
C ASP A 37 -12.17 36.91 40.87
N LEU A 38 -13.41 37.39 41.00
CA LEU A 38 -13.75 38.49 41.92
C LEU A 38 -14.07 38.04 43.34
N PHE A 39 -14.60 36.82 43.52
CA PHE A 39 -15.16 36.37 44.79
C PHE A 39 -14.39 35.22 45.46
N LEU A 40 -13.49 34.55 44.74
CA LEU A 40 -12.67 33.48 45.31
C LEU A 40 -11.30 34.01 45.75
N PRO A 41 -10.77 33.51 46.88
CA PRO A 41 -9.52 34.01 47.44
C PRO A 41 -8.28 33.54 46.66
N ASP A 42 -8.37 32.41 45.94
CA ASP A 42 -7.25 31.76 45.26
C ASP A 42 -7.57 31.52 43.77
N ASP A 43 -6.58 31.77 42.91
CA ASP A 43 -6.67 31.53 41.46
C ASP A 43 -6.94 30.05 41.13
N GLU A 44 -6.41 29.13 41.94
CA GLU A 44 -6.65 27.69 41.79
C GLU A 44 -8.12 27.32 42.04
N ALA A 45 -8.75 27.94 43.04
CA ALA A 45 -10.17 27.74 43.31
C ALA A 45 -11.03 28.35 42.19
N ALA A 46 -10.65 29.51 41.65
CA ALA A 46 -11.34 30.14 40.54
C ALA A 46 -11.28 29.31 39.25
N GLN A 47 -10.11 28.74 38.95
CA GLN A 47 -9.94 27.83 37.82
C GLN A 47 -10.71 26.51 38.01
N ALA A 48 -10.70 25.94 39.22
CA ALA A 48 -11.45 24.72 39.53
C ALA A 48 -12.96 24.91 39.38
N LEU A 49 -13.50 26.03 39.84
CA LEU A 49 -14.91 26.40 39.65
C LEU A 49 -15.23 26.62 38.17
N GLY A 50 -14.37 27.34 37.45
CA GLY A 50 -14.52 27.54 36.00
C GLY A 50 -14.61 26.21 35.24
N LYS A 51 -13.77 25.23 35.59
CA LYS A 51 -13.81 23.88 35.03
C LYS A 51 -15.10 23.13 35.35
N THR A 52 -15.57 23.18 36.59
CA THR A 52 -16.81 22.50 36.98
C THR A 52 -18.04 23.15 36.33
N CYS A 53 -18.09 24.48 36.26
CA CYS A 53 -19.13 25.22 35.53
C CYS A 53 -19.13 24.86 34.04
N TRP A 54 -17.95 24.73 33.44
CA TRP A 54 -17.80 24.28 32.06
C TRP A 54 -18.36 22.86 31.88
N GLU A 55 -17.94 21.89 32.71
CA GLU A 55 -18.41 20.50 32.62
C GLU A 55 -19.93 20.39 32.82
N ALA A 56 -20.49 21.10 33.80
CA ALA A 56 -21.92 21.09 34.11
C ALA A 56 -22.79 21.74 33.03
N LEU A 57 -22.23 22.66 32.23
CA LEU A 57 -22.93 23.28 31.11
C LEU A 57 -22.73 22.51 29.81
N VAL A 58 -21.49 22.16 29.47
CA VAL A 58 -21.12 21.61 28.16
C VAL A 58 -21.47 20.13 28.03
N SER A 59 -21.29 19.32 29.07
CA SER A 59 -21.59 17.87 29.01
C SER A 59 -23.05 17.56 28.61
N PRO A 60 -24.09 18.09 29.30
CA PRO A 60 -25.47 17.84 28.91
C PRO A 60 -25.83 18.48 27.57
N LEU A 61 -25.26 19.65 27.24
CA LEU A 61 -25.47 20.28 25.93
C LEU A 61 -24.93 19.41 24.80
N VAL A 62 -23.69 18.93 24.90
CA VAL A 62 -23.09 18.08 23.88
C VAL A 62 -23.87 16.79 23.73
N GLN A 63 -24.31 16.17 24.84
CA GLN A 63 -25.16 14.98 24.78
C GLN A 63 -26.44 15.24 23.97
N ASN A 64 -27.13 16.36 24.20
CA ASN A 64 -28.39 16.67 23.51
C ASN A 64 -28.21 17.05 22.04
N ILE A 65 -27.17 17.81 21.70
CA ILE A 65 -26.94 18.21 20.29
C ILE A 65 -26.36 17.08 19.43
N THR A 66 -25.80 16.04 20.06
CA THR A 66 -25.22 14.87 19.36
C THR A 66 -26.15 13.66 19.34
N SER A 67 -27.17 13.60 20.20
CA SER A 67 -28.19 12.56 20.14
C SER A 67 -29.08 12.72 18.90
N PRO A 68 -29.38 11.63 18.16
CA PRO A 68 -30.29 11.68 17.01
C PRO A 68 -31.71 12.00 17.48
N ASP A 69 -32.45 12.73 16.64
CA ASP A 69 -33.86 13.04 16.86
C ASP A 69 -34.78 11.99 16.21
N GLU A 70 -36.08 12.23 16.19
CA GLU A 70 -37.09 11.35 15.54
C GLU A 70 -36.81 11.15 14.03
N HIS A 71 -36.10 12.08 13.40
CA HIS A 71 -35.69 12.02 11.99
C HIS A 71 -34.32 11.32 11.81
N GLY A 72 -33.73 10.80 12.88
CA GLY A 72 -32.45 10.08 12.87
C GLY A 72 -31.21 10.97 12.81
N ALA A 73 -31.35 12.30 12.71
CA ALA A 73 -30.23 13.23 12.54
C ALA A 73 -30.09 14.15 13.76
N SER A 74 -28.93 14.13 14.40
CA SER A 74 -28.69 15.03 15.54
C SER A 74 -28.62 16.50 15.08
N PRO A 75 -28.99 17.48 15.94
CA PRO A 75 -28.91 18.90 15.58
C PRO A 75 -27.50 19.33 15.14
N LEU A 76 -26.45 18.81 15.79
CA LEU A 76 -25.07 19.04 15.38
C LEU A 76 -24.76 18.33 14.06
N GLY A 77 -25.22 17.09 13.88
CA GLY A 77 -25.04 16.32 12.64
C GLY A 77 -25.61 17.06 11.43
N TRP A 78 -26.84 17.57 11.56
CA TRP A 78 -27.47 18.42 10.54
C TRP A 78 -26.64 19.67 10.23
N LEU A 79 -26.10 20.36 11.24
CA LEU A 79 -25.29 21.55 11.00
C LEU A 79 -23.99 21.21 10.26
N LEU A 80 -23.34 20.11 10.63
CA LEU A 80 -22.11 19.63 9.99
C LEU A 80 -22.37 19.20 8.55
N ASP A 81 -23.50 18.55 8.30
CA ASP A 81 -23.96 18.17 6.97
C ASP A 81 -24.13 19.41 6.07
N GLN A 82 -24.82 20.43 6.57
CA GLN A 82 -24.99 21.71 5.88
C GLN A 82 -23.66 22.46 5.68
N TYR A 83 -22.71 22.32 6.60
CA TYR A 83 -21.37 22.90 6.45
C TYR A 83 -20.63 22.29 5.26
N VAL A 84 -20.68 20.96 5.11
CA VAL A 84 -20.04 20.26 4.00
C VAL A 84 -20.68 20.66 2.66
N GLU A 85 -22.00 20.75 2.60
CA GLU A 85 -22.73 21.19 1.38
C GLU A 85 -22.45 22.66 1.01
N CYS A 86 -22.46 23.56 1.99
CA CYS A 86 -22.17 24.98 1.77
C CYS A 86 -20.74 25.20 1.26
N ARG A 87 -19.80 24.32 1.62
CA ARG A 87 -18.41 24.41 1.19
C ARG A 87 -18.25 24.11 -0.29
N GLU A 88 -18.99 23.13 -0.81
CA GLU A 88 -18.97 22.77 -2.24
C GLU A 88 -19.49 23.93 -3.12
N THR A 89 -20.28 24.85 -2.57
CA THR A 89 -20.91 25.98 -3.29
C THR A 89 -20.29 27.36 -2.99
N ALA A 90 -19.37 27.44 -2.03
CA ALA A 90 -18.80 28.71 -1.56
C ALA A 90 -17.61 29.19 -2.41
N HIS A 91 -17.90 29.89 -3.52
CA HIS A 91 -16.86 30.51 -4.35
C HIS A 91 -16.42 31.92 -3.86
N ASN A 92 -17.15 32.56 -2.95
CA ASN A 92 -16.87 33.94 -2.49
C ASN A 92 -16.74 34.06 -0.95
N PRO A 93 -15.61 34.60 -0.43
CA PRO A 93 -15.38 34.78 1.02
C PRO A 93 -16.27 35.83 1.71
N GLN A 94 -16.94 36.72 0.96
CA GLN A 94 -17.88 37.72 1.50
C GLN A 94 -19.35 37.23 1.48
N SER A 95 -19.57 35.98 1.08
CA SER A 95 -20.91 35.39 0.99
C SER A 95 -21.53 35.07 2.35
N ARG A 96 -22.86 34.94 2.37
CA ARG A 96 -23.62 34.43 3.53
C ARG A 96 -23.13 33.03 3.95
N ALA A 97 -22.66 32.22 3.01
CA ALA A 97 -22.06 30.90 3.27
C ALA A 97 -20.76 31.00 4.07
N ALA A 98 -19.87 31.95 3.74
CA ALA A 98 -18.63 32.16 4.49
C ALA A 98 -18.89 32.61 5.94
N ALA A 99 -19.87 33.49 6.16
CA ALA A 99 -20.28 33.90 7.51
C ALA A 99 -20.86 32.72 8.31
N PHE A 100 -21.66 31.86 7.67
CA PHE A 100 -22.16 30.61 8.23
C PHE A 100 -21.01 29.66 8.61
N SER A 101 -20.13 29.32 7.68
CA SER A 101 -18.96 28.45 7.93
C SER A 101 -18.05 28.99 9.05
N SER A 102 -17.91 30.31 9.15
CA SER A 102 -17.19 30.96 10.26
C SER A 102 -17.87 30.74 11.62
N LYS A 103 -19.20 30.80 11.68
CA LYS A 103 -19.96 30.50 12.92
C LYS A 103 -19.87 29.03 13.30
N VAL A 104 -19.96 28.10 12.33
CA VAL A 104 -19.82 26.66 12.59
C VAL A 104 -18.43 26.35 13.14
N ARG A 105 -17.35 26.85 12.51
CA ARG A 105 -15.98 26.66 13.00
C ARG A 105 -15.76 27.21 14.41
N ARG A 106 -16.31 28.39 14.73
CA ARG A 106 -16.23 28.94 16.11
C ARG A 106 -16.94 28.05 17.12
N LEU A 107 -18.10 27.50 16.76
CA LEU A 107 -18.84 26.59 17.63
C LEU A 107 -18.06 25.29 17.85
N THR A 108 -17.61 24.61 16.79
CA THR A 108 -16.87 23.36 16.92
C THR A 108 -15.55 23.59 17.65
N HIS A 109 -14.84 24.69 17.37
CA HIS A 109 -13.64 25.03 18.11
C HIS A 109 -13.90 25.20 19.61
N LEU A 110 -15.02 25.83 19.98
CA LEU A 110 -15.40 25.96 21.38
C LEU A 110 -15.70 24.61 22.03
N LEU A 111 -16.46 23.75 21.34
CA LEU A 111 -16.84 22.43 21.84
C LEU A 111 -15.65 21.47 21.96
N VAL A 112 -14.56 21.72 21.24
CA VAL A 112 -13.45 20.78 21.06
C VAL A 112 -12.19 21.27 21.78
N HIS A 113 -11.91 22.58 21.78
CA HIS A 113 -10.64 23.17 22.20
C HIS A 113 -10.70 24.10 23.43
N VAL A 114 -11.87 24.38 23.99
CA VAL A 114 -11.95 25.26 25.18
C VAL A 114 -11.89 24.40 26.45
N GLU A 115 -10.69 24.24 27.00
CA GLU A 115 -10.52 24.20 28.45
C GLU A 115 -10.53 25.65 29.00
N PRO A 116 -10.92 25.89 30.27
CA PRO A 116 -10.83 27.20 30.89
C PRO A 116 -9.39 27.74 30.83
N CYS A 117 -9.28 29.03 30.57
CA CYS A 117 -8.06 29.85 30.48
C CYS A 117 -6.87 29.35 31.33
N GLU A 118 -5.86 28.72 30.71
CA GLU A 118 -4.50 28.77 31.24
C GLU A 118 -3.89 30.11 30.77
N THR A 119 -3.91 31.11 31.65
CA THR A 119 -2.98 32.23 31.53
C THR A 119 -1.57 31.66 31.59
N ALA A 120 -0.78 31.88 30.53
CA ALA A 120 0.65 31.60 30.54
C ALA A 120 1.27 32.15 31.85
N PRO A 121 2.11 31.38 32.56
CA PRO A 121 2.72 31.88 33.78
C PRO A 121 3.48 33.17 33.48
N PRO A 122 3.43 34.18 34.37
CA PRO A 122 4.16 35.41 34.15
C PRO A 122 5.63 35.08 33.95
N VAL A 123 6.21 35.63 32.88
CA VAL A 123 7.62 35.53 32.56
C VAL A 123 8.41 36.22 33.68
N VAL A 124 8.69 35.50 34.76
CA VAL A 124 9.76 35.85 35.68
C VAL A 124 11.05 35.45 34.99
N ALA A 125 11.78 36.47 34.54
CA ALA A 125 13.08 36.33 33.92
C ALA A 125 14.03 35.55 34.84
N THR A 126 14.30 34.30 34.49
CA THR A 126 15.46 33.55 34.98
C THR A 126 16.33 33.16 33.79
N PRO A 127 17.67 33.27 33.86
CA PRO A 127 18.53 33.08 32.70
C PRO A 127 18.57 31.60 32.32
N ARG A 128 18.21 31.28 31.06
CA ARG A 128 18.32 29.93 30.51
C ARG A 128 19.80 29.48 30.47
N PRO A 129 20.15 28.27 30.92
CA PRO A 129 21.40 27.64 30.52
C PRO A 129 21.26 27.08 29.10
N LYS A 130 22.31 27.29 28.33
CA LYS A 130 22.46 26.97 26.91
C LYS A 130 22.80 25.47 26.78
N GLY A 131 22.04 24.74 25.96
CA GLY A 131 22.49 23.47 25.37
C GLY A 131 21.71 22.21 25.78
N ARG A 132 20.87 21.72 24.86
CA ARG A 132 20.79 20.33 24.36
C ARG A 132 19.48 20.13 23.60
N ASN A 133 19.58 19.45 22.46
CA ASN A 133 18.49 19.01 21.60
C ASN A 133 17.24 18.58 22.41
N ARG A 134 16.11 19.22 22.14
CA ARG A 134 14.79 18.68 22.48
C ARG A 134 14.11 18.31 21.17
N SER A 135 14.15 17.01 20.89
CA SER A 135 13.15 16.28 20.13
C SER A 135 11.77 16.92 20.32
N HIS A 136 11.08 17.20 19.22
CA HIS A 136 9.66 17.49 19.25
C HIS A 136 8.92 16.22 19.70
N ASP A 137 8.80 16.05 21.01
CA ASP A 137 7.96 15.00 21.60
C ASP A 137 6.49 15.39 21.42
N TRP A 138 5.95 15.06 20.24
CA TRP A 138 4.53 15.15 19.87
C TRP A 138 3.59 14.37 20.80
N SER A 139 4.14 13.61 21.74
CA SER A 139 3.47 12.82 22.77
C SER A 139 2.87 13.65 23.91
N SER A 140 3.30 14.91 24.10
CA SER A 140 2.91 15.72 25.28
C SER A 140 1.64 16.56 25.11
N LEU A 141 1.00 16.51 23.93
CA LEU A 141 -0.31 17.14 23.65
C LEU A 141 -1.47 16.13 23.68
N ALA A 142 -1.18 14.85 23.87
CA ALA A 142 -2.19 13.88 24.26
C ALA A 142 -2.52 14.13 25.75
N THR A 143 -3.82 14.29 26.06
CA THR A 143 -4.38 14.36 27.43
C THR A 143 -4.19 15.64 28.27
N ARG A 144 -4.58 16.81 27.73
CA ARG A 144 -5.21 17.89 28.52
C ARG A 144 -6.64 18.09 28.02
N GLY A 145 -7.46 17.07 28.26
CA GLY A 145 -8.58 16.73 27.40
C GLY A 145 -9.93 16.83 28.09
N LEU A 146 -10.88 17.40 27.35
CA LEU A 146 -12.32 17.20 27.53
C LEU A 146 -12.69 15.82 28.10
N PRO A 147 -13.76 15.71 28.91
CA PRO A 147 -14.31 14.43 29.33
C PRO A 147 -14.45 13.45 28.15
N SER A 148 -14.01 12.20 28.35
CA SER A 148 -13.99 11.16 27.32
C SER A 148 -15.36 10.96 26.65
N SER A 149 -16.45 11.20 27.38
CA SER A 149 -17.82 11.15 26.88
C SER A 149 -18.12 12.22 25.83
N ILE A 150 -17.68 13.46 26.03
CA ILE A 150 -17.92 14.59 25.12
C ILE A 150 -17.17 14.34 23.81
N MET A 151 -15.89 13.99 23.89
CA MET A 151 -15.08 13.69 22.71
C MET A 151 -15.68 12.54 21.90
N ARG A 152 -16.08 11.46 22.57
CA ARG A 152 -16.70 10.28 21.96
C ARG A 152 -18.02 10.61 21.27
N ASN A 153 -18.84 11.49 21.83
CA ASN A 153 -20.11 11.89 21.24
C ASN A 153 -19.90 12.76 20.00
N LEU A 154 -18.95 13.70 20.05
CA LEU A 154 -18.60 14.53 18.89
C LEU A 154 -18.00 13.71 17.75
N THR A 155 -17.09 12.78 18.04
CA THR A 155 -16.49 11.92 17.01
C THR A 155 -17.50 10.99 16.37
N ARG A 156 -18.42 10.39 17.15
CA ARG A 156 -19.54 9.61 16.59
C ARG A 156 -20.48 10.46 15.72
N CYS A 157 -20.79 11.67 16.15
CA CYS A 157 -21.61 12.59 15.38
C CYS A 157 -20.95 12.92 14.04
N TRP A 158 -19.64 13.17 14.03
CA TRP A 158 -18.88 13.39 12.79
C TRP A 158 -18.84 12.15 11.91
N GLN A 159 -18.57 10.98 12.51
CA GLN A 159 -18.60 9.70 11.81
C GLN A 159 -19.92 9.47 11.07
N ALA A 160 -21.06 9.71 11.73
CA ALA A 160 -22.38 9.53 11.13
C ALA A 160 -22.62 10.43 9.92
N VAL A 161 -22.21 11.70 9.99
CA VAL A 161 -22.32 12.66 8.86
C VAL A 161 -21.45 12.22 7.68
N VAL A 162 -20.21 11.80 7.95
CA VAL A 162 -19.32 11.28 6.92
C VAL A 162 -19.92 10.02 6.27
N GLU A 163 -20.40 9.10 7.09
CA GLU A 163 -21.00 7.85 6.65
C GLU A 163 -22.20 8.09 5.71
N GLU A 164 -23.08 9.01 6.08
CA GLU A 164 -24.23 9.39 5.25
C GLU A 164 -23.80 10.04 3.92
N LYS A 165 -22.90 11.02 3.95
CA LYS A 165 -22.41 11.69 2.74
C LYS A 165 -21.70 10.73 1.79
N VAL A 166 -20.84 9.86 2.31
CA VAL A 166 -20.12 8.86 1.51
C VAL A 166 -21.08 7.81 0.98
N ASN A 167 -22.03 7.33 1.79
CA ASN A 167 -23.03 6.36 1.34
C ASN A 167 -23.91 6.90 0.21
N ASN A 168 -24.35 8.16 0.29
CA ASN A 168 -25.13 8.81 -0.76
C ASN A 168 -24.34 8.92 -2.08
N PHE A 169 -23.04 9.21 -2.00
CA PHE A 169 -22.17 9.21 -3.17
C PHE A 169 -21.97 7.80 -3.74
N LEU A 170 -21.64 6.82 -2.90
CA LEU A 170 -21.41 5.44 -3.31
C LEU A 170 -22.66 4.84 -3.96
N THR A 171 -23.85 5.07 -3.40
CA THR A 171 -25.10 4.53 -3.96
C THR A 171 -25.45 5.16 -5.32
N SER A 172 -25.07 6.41 -5.56
CA SER A 172 -25.43 7.15 -6.77
C SER A 172 -24.40 7.03 -7.91
N HIS A 173 -23.11 6.92 -7.60
CA HIS A 173 -22.01 7.12 -8.56
C HIS A 173 -21.05 5.93 -8.69
N TRP A 174 -21.29 4.79 -8.04
CA TRP A 174 -20.36 3.64 -8.03
C TRP A 174 -20.02 3.03 -9.39
N ARG A 175 -20.78 3.36 -10.45
CA ARG A 175 -20.57 2.87 -11.83
C ARG A 175 -19.90 3.88 -12.76
N ASP A 176 -19.69 5.10 -12.29
CA ASP A 176 -19.15 6.16 -13.15
C ASP A 176 -17.67 5.86 -13.47
N ASP A 177 -17.23 6.12 -14.70
CA ASP A 177 -15.85 5.85 -15.12
C ASP A 177 -14.82 6.69 -14.35
N ASP A 178 -15.24 7.87 -13.88
CA ASP A 178 -14.45 8.80 -13.06
C ASP A 178 -14.71 8.67 -11.55
N PHE A 179 -15.31 7.54 -11.13
CA PHE A 179 -15.71 7.28 -9.75
C PHE A 179 -14.55 7.43 -8.76
N VAL A 180 -13.42 6.75 -9.00
CA VAL A 180 -12.30 6.72 -8.04
C VAL A 180 -11.70 8.12 -7.83
N PRO A 181 -11.35 8.90 -8.88
CA PRO A 181 -10.92 10.29 -8.73
C PRO A 181 -11.90 11.15 -7.92
N ARG A 182 -13.21 11.03 -8.19
CA ARG A 182 -14.25 11.79 -7.48
C ARG A 182 -14.38 11.36 -6.02
N TYR A 183 -14.25 10.06 -5.72
CA TYR A 183 -14.19 9.58 -4.36
C TYR A 183 -12.98 10.16 -3.61
N CYS A 184 -11.80 10.13 -4.22
CA CYS A 184 -10.57 10.67 -3.63
C CYS A 184 -10.69 12.16 -3.32
N GLU A 185 -11.27 12.94 -4.24
CA GLU A 185 -11.53 14.36 -4.04
C GLU A 185 -12.52 14.61 -2.89
N ARG A 186 -13.61 13.83 -2.82
CA ARG A 186 -14.57 13.92 -1.70
C ARG A 186 -13.93 13.57 -0.37
N PHE A 187 -13.15 12.51 -0.29
CA PHE A 187 -12.41 12.13 0.91
C PHE A 187 -11.47 13.26 1.36
N TYR A 188 -10.70 13.83 0.43
CA TYR A 188 -9.82 14.97 0.70
C TYR A 188 -10.59 16.19 1.22
N ASN A 189 -11.73 16.52 0.60
CA ASN A 189 -12.58 17.64 1.04
C ASN A 189 -13.18 17.41 2.44
N LEU A 190 -13.56 16.18 2.76
CA LEU A 190 -14.03 15.79 4.09
C LEU A 190 -12.89 15.84 5.12
N GLN A 191 -11.70 15.36 4.80
CA GLN A 191 -10.51 15.44 5.65
C GLN A 191 -10.13 16.89 5.95
N LYS A 192 -10.16 17.76 4.94
CA LYS A 192 -9.93 19.19 5.08
C LYS A 192 -11.00 19.85 5.95
N SER A 193 -12.26 19.47 5.77
CA SER A 193 -13.38 19.94 6.60
C SER A 193 -13.22 19.50 8.05
N SER A 194 -12.84 18.25 8.30
CA SER A 194 -12.53 17.73 9.63
C SER A 194 -11.42 18.55 10.30
N SER A 195 -10.34 18.85 9.57
CA SER A 195 -9.21 19.63 10.09
C SER A 195 -9.59 21.08 10.41
N GLU A 196 -10.44 21.70 9.60
CA GLU A 196 -10.92 23.06 9.83
C GLU A 196 -11.92 23.17 11.00
N LEU A 197 -12.70 22.13 11.24
CA LEU A 197 -13.73 22.10 12.29
C LEU A 197 -13.16 21.67 13.64
N PHE A 198 -12.28 20.68 13.66
CA PHE A 198 -11.84 19.97 14.87
C PHE A 198 -10.32 20.01 15.13
N GLY A 199 -9.56 20.66 14.24
CA GLY A 199 -8.10 20.68 14.30
C GLY A 199 -7.44 19.35 13.92
N PRO A 200 -6.11 19.23 14.04
CA PRO A 200 -5.33 18.05 13.66
C PRO A 200 -5.42 16.94 14.73
N ARG A 201 -6.63 16.51 15.08
CA ARG A 201 -6.87 15.49 16.11
C ARG A 201 -7.10 14.11 15.50
N ALA A 202 -6.29 13.14 15.90
CA ALA A 202 -6.36 11.76 15.42
C ALA A 202 -7.76 11.12 15.60
N ALA A 203 -8.47 11.46 16.68
CA ALA A 203 -9.81 10.92 16.95
C ALA A 203 -10.86 11.29 15.87
N PHE A 204 -10.76 12.48 15.28
CA PHE A 204 -11.66 12.91 14.20
C PHE A 204 -11.23 12.38 12.84
N LEU A 205 -9.93 12.19 12.62
CA LEU A 205 -9.42 11.48 11.45
C LEU A 205 -9.87 10.01 11.45
N LEU A 206 -9.82 9.35 12.61
CA LEU A 206 -10.33 7.98 12.77
C LEU A 206 -11.85 7.93 12.57
N ALA A 207 -12.60 8.92 13.09
CA ALA A 207 -14.04 9.01 12.84
C ALA A 207 -14.38 9.21 11.35
N LEU A 208 -13.58 9.98 10.61
CA LEU A 208 -13.68 10.09 9.16
C LEU A 208 -13.46 8.73 8.48
N GLN A 209 -12.37 8.03 8.80
CA GLN A 209 -12.06 6.71 8.23
C GLN A 209 -13.16 5.68 8.55
N ASN A 210 -13.62 5.63 9.80
CA ASN A 210 -14.70 4.75 10.23
C ASN A 210 -16.03 5.09 9.55
N GLY A 211 -16.30 6.38 9.26
CA GLY A 211 -17.49 6.79 8.53
C GLY A 211 -17.45 6.31 7.08
N CYS A 212 -16.31 6.44 6.41
CA CYS A 212 -16.10 5.89 5.08
C CYS A 212 -16.23 4.36 5.06
N ALA A 213 -15.64 3.68 6.05
CA ALA A 213 -15.75 2.23 6.21
C ALA A 213 -17.20 1.79 6.45
N GLY A 214 -17.93 2.48 7.34
CA GLY A 214 -19.36 2.25 7.59
C GLY A 214 -20.21 2.41 6.33
N ALA A 215 -19.90 3.40 5.48
CA ALA A 215 -20.59 3.62 4.22
C ALA A 215 -20.37 2.46 3.22
N LEU A 216 -19.15 1.92 3.16
CA LEU A 216 -18.85 0.75 2.34
C LEU A 216 -19.57 -0.50 2.84
N LEU A 217 -19.63 -0.70 4.16
CA LEU A 217 -20.33 -1.83 4.79
C LEU A 217 -21.86 -1.79 4.58
N LYS A 218 -22.44 -0.60 4.35
CA LYS A 218 -23.86 -0.46 3.99
C LYS A 218 -24.18 -0.88 2.56
N LEU A 219 -23.18 -0.99 1.68
CA LEU A 219 -23.41 -1.44 0.31
C LEU A 219 -23.67 -2.95 0.26
N PRO A 220 -24.53 -3.42 -0.66
CA PRO A 220 -24.57 -4.84 -1.00
C PRO A 220 -23.19 -5.34 -1.42
N PHE A 221 -22.83 -6.56 -1.03
CA PHE A 221 -21.51 -7.15 -1.27
C PHE A 221 -21.01 -6.97 -2.71
N LEU A 222 -21.82 -7.25 -3.72
CA LEU A 222 -21.44 -7.11 -5.13
C LEU A 222 -21.06 -5.66 -5.53
N ARG A 223 -21.72 -4.65 -4.93
CA ARG A 223 -21.37 -3.25 -5.19
C ARG A 223 -20.07 -2.87 -4.48
N ALA A 224 -19.88 -3.33 -3.24
CA ALA A 224 -18.63 -3.15 -2.52
C ALA A 224 -17.46 -3.82 -3.26
N ALA A 225 -17.67 -5.04 -3.78
CA ALA A 225 -16.72 -5.77 -4.63
C ALA A 225 -16.32 -4.95 -5.86
N HIS A 226 -17.31 -4.45 -6.61
CA HIS A 226 -17.04 -3.58 -7.77
C HIS A 226 -16.29 -2.30 -7.37
N VAL A 227 -16.68 -1.63 -6.28
CA VAL A 227 -15.94 -0.45 -5.78
C VAL A 227 -14.48 -0.81 -5.51
N SER A 228 -14.22 -1.94 -4.84
CA SER A 228 -12.85 -2.40 -4.57
C SER A 228 -12.05 -2.70 -5.84
N GLU A 229 -12.69 -3.31 -6.84
CA GLU A 229 -12.07 -3.55 -8.15
C GLU A 229 -11.70 -2.24 -8.85
N GLN A 230 -12.60 -1.24 -8.82
CA GLN A 230 -12.36 0.06 -9.43
C GLN A 230 -11.14 0.75 -8.81
N PHE A 231 -10.97 0.66 -7.49
CA PHE A 231 -9.75 1.15 -6.82
C PHE A 231 -8.50 0.39 -7.26
N ALA A 232 -8.54 -0.94 -7.30
CA ALA A 232 -7.41 -1.75 -7.74
C ALA A 232 -7.00 -1.42 -9.18
N ARG A 233 -7.99 -1.32 -10.09
CA ARG A 233 -7.79 -0.91 -11.49
C ARG A 233 -7.25 0.50 -11.61
N ASN A 234 -7.76 1.45 -10.81
CA ASN A 234 -7.26 2.82 -10.84
C ASN A 234 -5.80 2.90 -10.40
N ILE A 235 -5.42 2.21 -9.32
CA ILE A 235 -4.02 2.16 -8.86
C ILE A 235 -3.13 1.59 -9.96
N ASP A 236 -3.52 0.47 -10.58
CA ASP A 236 -2.80 -0.14 -11.69
C ASP A 236 -2.57 0.87 -12.84
N GLN A 237 -3.64 1.51 -13.33
CA GLN A 237 -3.56 2.51 -14.39
C GLN A 237 -2.64 3.69 -14.03
N ARG A 238 -2.63 4.13 -12.77
CA ARG A 238 -1.76 5.24 -12.31
C ARG A 238 -0.30 4.82 -12.24
N ILE A 239 -0.01 3.60 -11.76
CA ILE A 239 1.36 3.04 -11.75
C ILE A 239 1.86 2.92 -13.18
N GLN A 240 1.07 2.36 -14.10
CA GLN A 240 1.44 2.25 -15.51
C GLN A 240 1.63 3.63 -16.16
N GLY A 241 0.69 4.55 -15.93
CA GLY A 241 0.73 5.91 -16.49
C GLY A 241 1.91 6.75 -15.99
N SER A 242 2.39 6.50 -14.76
CA SER A 242 3.57 7.19 -14.21
C SER A 242 4.91 6.74 -14.81
N ARG A 243 4.95 5.62 -15.54
CA ARG A 243 6.13 5.24 -16.35
C ARG A 243 6.41 6.27 -17.45
N ILE A 244 5.37 7.01 -17.86
CA ILE A 244 5.48 8.13 -18.79
C ILE A 244 6.05 9.32 -17.99
N GLY A 245 7.35 9.54 -18.11
CA GLY A 245 8.04 10.64 -17.43
C GLY A 245 7.51 12.03 -17.81
N GLY A 246 7.96 13.05 -17.05
CA GLY A 246 7.57 14.46 -17.25
C GLY A 246 6.39 14.91 -16.39
N ALA A 247 5.81 16.07 -16.73
CA ALA A 247 4.75 16.71 -15.94
C ALA A 247 3.51 15.83 -15.75
N ARG A 248 3.13 15.08 -16.80
CA ARG A 248 2.00 14.14 -16.75
C ARG A 248 2.26 12.98 -15.77
N GLY A 249 3.47 12.45 -15.73
CA GLY A 249 3.85 11.40 -14.77
C GLY A 249 3.78 11.89 -13.33
N MET A 250 4.25 13.11 -13.06
CA MET A 250 4.16 13.73 -11.73
C MET A 250 2.71 13.95 -11.29
N GLU A 251 1.83 14.33 -12.21
CA GLU A 251 0.39 14.45 -11.93
C GLU A 251 -0.22 13.08 -11.58
N MET A 252 0.12 12.03 -12.35
CA MET A 252 -0.35 10.67 -12.08
C MET A 252 0.13 10.16 -10.72
N LEU A 253 1.37 10.48 -10.31
CA LEU A 253 1.91 10.15 -8.98
C LEU A 253 1.15 10.88 -7.86
N ALA A 254 0.85 12.17 -8.04
CA ALA A 254 0.06 12.92 -7.06
C ALA A 254 -1.36 12.36 -6.92
N GLN A 255 -1.97 11.92 -8.02
CA GLN A 255 -3.27 11.26 -8.03
C GLN A 255 -3.20 9.86 -7.38
N LEU A 256 -2.13 9.11 -7.64
CA LEU A 256 -1.85 7.82 -7.01
C LEU A 256 -1.76 7.98 -5.49
N GLN A 257 -0.97 8.92 -4.99
CA GLN A 257 -0.81 9.17 -3.55
C GLN A 257 -2.15 9.43 -2.85
N ARG A 258 -3.01 10.27 -3.45
CA ARG A 258 -4.36 10.54 -2.91
C ARG A 258 -5.22 9.27 -2.90
N CYS A 259 -5.13 8.46 -3.95
CA CYS A 259 -5.85 7.19 -4.04
C CYS A 259 -5.41 6.22 -2.94
N LEU A 260 -4.10 6.06 -2.73
CA LEU A 260 -3.54 5.17 -1.70
C LEU A 260 -3.98 5.58 -0.29
N GLU A 261 -4.01 6.88 0.01
CA GLU A 261 -4.54 7.39 1.29
C GLU A 261 -6.01 7.02 1.51
N THR A 262 -6.83 7.02 0.46
CA THR A 262 -8.24 6.66 0.56
C THR A 262 -8.48 5.15 0.70
N VAL A 263 -7.62 4.34 0.06
CA VAL A 263 -7.74 2.87 0.07
C VAL A 263 -7.45 2.28 1.44
N LEU A 264 -6.71 2.98 2.30
CA LEU A 264 -6.50 2.57 3.70
C LEU A 264 -7.80 2.33 4.48
N VAL A 265 -8.92 2.90 4.05
CA VAL A 265 -10.26 2.63 4.61
C VAL A 265 -10.67 1.15 4.49
N PHE A 266 -10.12 0.42 3.51
CA PHE A 266 -10.39 -1.01 3.36
C PHE A 266 -9.70 -1.85 4.45
N SER A 267 -8.66 -1.35 5.11
CA SER A 267 -7.92 -2.10 6.11
C SER A 267 -8.85 -2.59 7.24
N GLY A 268 -8.82 -3.89 7.51
CA GLY A 268 -9.65 -4.53 8.52
C GLY A 268 -11.10 -4.80 8.13
N LEU A 269 -11.51 -4.49 6.89
CA LEU A 269 -12.83 -4.84 6.35
C LEU A 269 -12.78 -6.15 5.57
N GLU A 270 -13.90 -6.87 5.49
CA GLU A 270 -14.00 -8.10 4.66
C GLU A 270 -13.71 -7.82 3.19
N ILE A 271 -14.07 -6.62 2.70
CA ILE A 271 -13.80 -6.18 1.33
C ILE A 271 -12.30 -6.12 1.00
N ALA A 272 -11.42 -6.05 2.00
CA ALA A 272 -9.97 -6.09 1.80
C ALA A 272 -9.53 -7.38 1.09
N THR A 273 -10.20 -8.52 1.34
CA THR A 273 -9.91 -9.78 0.65
C THR A 273 -10.24 -9.71 -0.84
N THR A 274 -11.35 -9.05 -1.18
CA THR A 274 -11.77 -8.84 -2.57
C THR A 274 -10.87 -7.83 -3.27
N PHE A 275 -10.51 -6.75 -2.58
CA PHE A 275 -9.52 -5.78 -3.06
C PHE A 275 -8.16 -6.45 -3.33
N GLU A 276 -7.68 -7.28 -2.39
CA GLU A 276 -6.43 -8.03 -2.52
C GLU A 276 -6.44 -8.92 -3.77
N HIS A 277 -7.53 -9.66 -4.00
CA HIS A 277 -7.70 -10.50 -5.17
C HIS A 277 -7.60 -9.70 -6.48
N TYR A 278 -8.36 -8.61 -6.63
CA TYR A 278 -8.29 -7.80 -7.84
C TYR A 278 -6.92 -7.14 -8.02
N TYR A 279 -6.34 -6.60 -6.94
CA TYR A 279 -5.00 -6.00 -6.99
C TYR A 279 -3.94 -7.02 -7.43
N GLN A 280 -4.00 -8.23 -6.90
CA GLN A 280 -3.13 -9.35 -7.26
C GLN A 280 -3.21 -9.65 -8.76
N HIS A 281 -4.42 -9.71 -9.33
CA HIS A 281 -4.61 -9.94 -10.77
C HIS A 281 -3.97 -8.83 -11.64
N TYR A 282 -4.26 -7.55 -11.34
CA TYR A 282 -3.66 -6.44 -12.09
C TYR A 282 -2.14 -6.37 -11.91
N MET A 283 -1.64 -6.67 -10.71
CA MET A 283 -0.21 -6.70 -10.42
C MET A 283 0.50 -7.83 -11.17
N ALA A 284 -0.11 -9.02 -11.26
CA ALA A 284 0.46 -10.15 -11.99
C ALA A 284 0.63 -9.80 -13.48
N ASP A 285 -0.42 -9.29 -14.11
CA ASP A 285 -0.39 -8.87 -15.52
C ASP A 285 0.69 -7.80 -15.76
N ARG A 286 0.75 -6.80 -14.88
CA ARG A 286 1.74 -5.72 -14.95
C ARG A 286 3.17 -6.20 -14.78
N LEU A 287 3.44 -7.08 -13.81
CA LEU A 287 4.79 -7.59 -13.54
C LEU A 287 5.27 -8.53 -14.65
N LEU A 288 4.40 -9.41 -15.15
CA LEU A 288 4.79 -10.39 -16.17
C LEU A 288 4.90 -9.77 -17.56
N ASN A 289 4.02 -8.83 -17.94
CA ASN A 289 4.05 -8.23 -19.27
C ASN A 289 4.97 -7.02 -19.38
N MET A 290 5.08 -6.21 -18.32
CA MET A 290 5.80 -4.93 -18.35
C MET A 290 7.01 -4.88 -17.42
N GLY A 291 7.27 -5.93 -16.64
CA GLY A 291 8.38 -5.99 -15.71
C GLY A 291 8.20 -5.14 -14.44
N PHE A 292 9.14 -5.29 -13.52
CA PHE A 292 9.15 -4.59 -12.23
C PHE A 292 9.21 -3.06 -12.38
N ASN A 293 8.48 -2.37 -11.51
CA ASN A 293 8.52 -0.91 -11.36
C ASN A 293 8.92 -0.57 -9.92
N TRP A 294 9.77 0.43 -9.72
CA TRP A 294 10.15 0.89 -8.37
C TRP A 294 8.93 1.28 -7.51
N LEU A 295 7.84 1.71 -8.15
CA LEU A 295 6.59 2.03 -7.48
C LEU A 295 5.92 0.82 -6.82
N GLU A 296 6.18 -0.41 -7.27
CA GLU A 296 5.54 -1.60 -6.70
C GLU A 296 5.86 -1.71 -5.20
N GLY A 297 7.14 -1.59 -4.85
CA GLY A 297 7.58 -1.63 -3.45
C GLY A 297 6.97 -0.48 -2.63
N ALA A 298 7.06 0.75 -3.14
CA ALA A 298 6.57 1.94 -2.43
C ALA A 298 5.04 1.91 -2.20
N VAL A 299 4.28 1.46 -3.20
CA VAL A 299 2.82 1.30 -3.08
C VAL A 299 2.50 0.25 -2.03
N LEU A 300 3.16 -0.92 -2.07
CA LEU A 300 2.91 -1.99 -1.11
C LEU A 300 3.33 -1.65 0.32
N GLU A 301 4.34 -0.80 0.51
CA GLU A 301 4.67 -0.26 1.83
C GLU A 301 3.53 0.59 2.41
N GLN A 302 2.85 1.38 1.57
CA GLN A 302 1.77 2.27 2.01
C GLN A 302 0.46 1.51 2.25
N ILE A 303 0.02 0.68 1.32
CA ILE A 303 -1.29 -0.01 1.39
C ILE A 303 -1.17 -1.46 1.86
N GLY A 304 -0.02 -1.89 2.37
CA GLY A 304 0.24 -3.26 2.78
C GLY A 304 -0.75 -3.83 3.80
N LEU A 305 -1.32 -2.98 4.66
CA LEU A 305 -2.36 -3.34 5.65
C LEU A 305 -3.74 -3.63 5.03
N CYS A 306 -3.92 -3.37 3.73
CA CYS A 306 -5.13 -3.68 2.98
C CYS A 306 -5.10 -5.08 2.36
N PHE A 307 -4.03 -5.85 2.58
CA PHE A 307 -3.83 -7.19 2.03
C PHE A 307 -3.77 -8.23 3.17
N PRO A 308 -4.92 -8.83 3.56
CA PRO A 308 -4.98 -9.78 4.67
C PRO A 308 -4.03 -10.97 4.53
N ASN A 309 -3.90 -11.52 3.30
CA ASN A 309 -3.06 -12.68 3.03
C ASN A 309 -1.65 -12.30 2.55
N ARG A 310 -1.38 -10.99 2.41
CA ARG A 310 -0.13 -10.42 1.91
C ARG A 310 0.27 -10.95 0.53
N LEU A 311 -0.68 -11.31 -0.34
CA LEU A 311 -0.40 -11.90 -1.65
C LEU A 311 0.51 -11.00 -2.50
N PRO A 312 0.24 -9.68 -2.65
CA PRO A 312 1.10 -8.80 -3.44
C PRO A 312 2.54 -8.74 -2.91
N GLN A 313 2.72 -8.74 -1.59
CA GLN A 313 4.05 -8.76 -0.98
C GLN A 313 4.77 -10.09 -1.23
N GLN A 314 4.07 -11.21 -1.14
CA GLN A 314 4.62 -12.53 -1.49
C GLN A 314 4.98 -12.62 -2.97
N MET A 315 4.21 -12.01 -3.87
CA MET A 315 4.54 -11.96 -5.30
C MET A 315 5.86 -11.24 -5.55
N LEU A 316 6.07 -10.05 -4.98
CA LEU A 316 7.36 -9.35 -5.12
C LEU A 316 8.53 -10.14 -4.52
N GLN A 317 8.33 -10.77 -3.36
CA GLN A 317 9.34 -11.62 -2.77
C GLN A 317 9.71 -12.78 -3.70
N SER A 318 8.70 -13.49 -4.24
CA SER A 318 8.93 -14.60 -5.17
C SER A 318 9.61 -14.17 -6.47
N LEU A 319 9.28 -12.97 -6.99
CA LEU A 319 9.94 -12.41 -8.17
C LEU A 319 11.41 -12.11 -7.86
N SER A 320 11.70 -11.47 -6.72
CA SER A 320 13.08 -11.18 -6.32
C SER A 320 13.93 -12.44 -6.10
N THR A 321 13.35 -13.50 -5.53
CA THR A 321 14.04 -14.79 -5.38
C THR A 321 14.27 -15.44 -6.74
N SER A 322 13.33 -15.32 -7.66
CA SER A 322 13.48 -15.84 -9.02
C SER A 322 14.54 -15.08 -9.83
N GLU A 323 14.63 -13.76 -9.67
CA GLU A 323 15.66 -12.95 -10.30
C GLU A 323 17.06 -13.32 -9.80
N GLU A 324 17.19 -13.59 -8.50
CA GLU A 324 18.45 -14.07 -7.91
C GLU A 324 18.81 -15.48 -8.41
N LEU A 325 17.84 -16.40 -8.49
CA LEU A 325 18.04 -17.73 -9.08
C LEU A 325 18.47 -17.65 -10.55
N GLN A 326 17.87 -16.74 -11.33
CA GLN A 326 18.30 -16.50 -12.71
C GLN A 326 19.74 -15.99 -12.75
N ARG A 327 20.13 -15.08 -11.85
CA ARG A 327 21.52 -14.60 -11.75
C ARG A 327 22.49 -15.72 -11.41
N GLN A 328 22.12 -16.61 -10.50
CA GLN A 328 22.94 -17.76 -10.11
C GLN A 328 23.10 -18.75 -11.27
N PHE A 329 22.02 -18.98 -12.02
CA PHE A 329 22.05 -19.81 -13.21
C PHE A 329 22.95 -19.22 -14.31
N ASP A 330 22.88 -17.91 -14.55
CA ASP A 330 23.75 -17.23 -15.51
C ASP A 330 25.24 -17.42 -15.13
N VAL A 331 25.56 -17.33 -13.83
CA VAL A 331 26.93 -17.59 -13.33
C VAL A 331 27.31 -19.06 -13.48
N TYR A 332 26.40 -19.98 -13.18
CA TYR A 332 26.62 -21.42 -13.36
C TYR A 332 26.92 -21.77 -14.82
N GLN A 333 26.18 -21.20 -15.78
CA GLN A 333 26.46 -21.38 -17.21
C GLN A 333 27.87 -20.89 -17.58
N LEU A 334 28.26 -19.70 -17.11
CA LEU A 334 29.61 -19.18 -17.33
C LEU A 334 30.68 -20.11 -16.76
N GLN A 335 30.46 -20.66 -15.57
CA GLN A 335 31.38 -21.62 -14.95
C GLN A 335 31.52 -22.92 -15.75
N GLN A 336 30.44 -23.39 -16.38
CA GLN A 336 30.50 -24.56 -17.27
C GLN A 336 31.33 -24.27 -18.52
N VAL A 337 31.11 -23.11 -19.15
CA VAL A 337 31.92 -22.68 -20.30
C VAL A 337 33.40 -22.55 -19.92
N ASP A 338 33.70 -21.94 -18.78
CA ASP A 338 35.07 -21.81 -18.27
C ASP A 338 35.71 -23.20 -18.05
N GLN A 339 34.96 -24.18 -17.56
CA GLN A 339 35.44 -25.55 -17.37
C GLN A 339 35.76 -26.24 -18.71
N GLU A 340 34.90 -26.10 -19.71
CA GLU A 340 35.16 -26.69 -21.04
C GLU A 340 36.36 -26.03 -21.72
N LEU A 341 36.52 -24.71 -21.61
CA LEU A 341 37.70 -24.01 -22.13
C LEU A 341 38.99 -24.47 -21.45
N LEU A 342 38.97 -24.72 -20.14
CA LEU A 342 40.12 -25.27 -19.42
C LEU A 342 40.47 -26.69 -19.90
N LYS A 343 39.46 -27.54 -20.14
CA LYS A 343 39.68 -28.89 -20.70
C LYS A 343 40.30 -28.80 -22.10
N LEU A 344 39.81 -27.89 -22.96
CA LEU A 344 40.36 -27.64 -24.29
C LEU A 344 41.81 -27.15 -24.24
N GLU A 345 42.14 -26.23 -23.32
CA GLU A 345 43.52 -25.81 -23.13
C GLU A 345 44.43 -26.97 -22.68
N ASP A 346 43.93 -27.86 -21.82
CA ASP A 346 44.69 -29.01 -21.34
C ASP A 346 44.90 -30.06 -22.44
N THR A 347 43.91 -30.28 -23.32
CA THR A 347 44.06 -31.17 -24.48
C THR A 347 44.98 -30.57 -25.56
N GLU A 348 44.95 -29.26 -25.78
CA GLU A 348 45.90 -28.56 -26.66
C GLU A 348 47.34 -28.64 -26.13
N LYS A 349 47.55 -28.39 -24.82
CA LYS A 349 48.87 -28.53 -24.18
C LYS A 349 49.40 -29.96 -24.28
N LYS A 350 48.53 -30.97 -24.10
CA LYS A 350 48.90 -32.39 -24.22
C LYS A 350 49.27 -32.78 -25.66
N SER A 351 48.60 -32.20 -26.64
CA SER A 351 48.89 -32.39 -28.08
C SER A 351 50.19 -31.69 -28.52
N GLN A 352 50.56 -30.55 -27.92
CA GLN A 352 51.85 -29.90 -28.18
C GLN A 352 53.03 -30.66 -27.56
N VAL A 353 52.88 -31.22 -26.36
CA VAL A 353 53.93 -32.02 -25.70
C VAL A 353 54.17 -33.36 -26.43
N GLY A 354 53.15 -33.93 -27.07
CA GLY A 354 53.29 -35.12 -27.92
C GLY A 354 54.11 -34.89 -29.19
N ASN A 355 54.14 -33.66 -29.72
CA ASN A 355 54.87 -33.31 -30.93
C ASN A 355 56.36 -32.98 -30.70
N GLU A 356 56.77 -32.66 -29.47
CA GLU A 356 58.18 -32.46 -29.13
C GLU A 356 58.91 -33.76 -28.71
N ALA A 357 58.15 -34.83 -28.40
CA ALA A 357 58.71 -36.11 -27.91
C ALA A 357 58.91 -37.20 -28.99
N SER A 358 58.45 -37.01 -30.24
CA SER A 358 58.59 -38.03 -31.30
C SER A 358 59.91 -37.92 -32.11
N GLY A 359 60.76 -36.97 -31.76
CA GLY A 359 62.00 -36.67 -32.47
C GLY A 359 63.26 -37.41 -32.01
N GLN A 360 63.20 -38.65 -31.49
CA GLN A 360 64.43 -39.45 -31.36
C GLN A 360 64.21 -40.96 -31.15
N GLU A 361 64.79 -41.71 -32.10
CA GLU A 361 65.18 -43.13 -32.05
C GLU A 361 64.06 -44.20 -32.16
N ARG A 362 64.02 -44.90 -33.30
CA ARG A 362 64.82 -46.14 -33.49
C ARG A 362 64.66 -46.70 -34.90
N GLU A 363 65.78 -46.73 -35.62
CA GLU A 363 65.98 -47.56 -36.82
C GLU A 363 65.95 -49.04 -36.44
N SER A 364 64.91 -49.73 -36.91
CA SER A 364 64.91 -51.04 -37.56
C SER A 364 66.16 -51.94 -37.46
N GLN A 365 65.98 -53.11 -36.84
CA GLN A 365 66.70 -54.35 -37.18
C GLN A 365 65.69 -55.50 -37.43
N LYS A 366 65.61 -55.86 -38.71
CA LYS A 366 65.35 -57.16 -39.38
C LYS A 366 64.30 -58.17 -38.86
N GLU A 367 63.38 -58.47 -39.80
CA GLU A 367 62.96 -59.79 -40.33
C GLU A 367 63.14 -61.04 -39.45
N GLU A 368 62.05 -61.77 -39.19
CA GLU A 368 61.76 -63.05 -39.88
C GLU A 368 60.38 -63.64 -39.50
N ASP A 369 59.69 -64.04 -40.57
CA ASP A 369 58.93 -65.27 -40.75
C ASP A 369 57.59 -65.57 -40.04
N ALA A 370 56.84 -66.40 -40.77
CA ALA A 370 55.41 -66.52 -40.83
C ALA A 370 54.77 -67.44 -39.80
N GLY A 371 53.49 -67.15 -39.56
CA GLY A 371 52.46 -68.16 -39.37
C GLY A 371 52.08 -68.46 -37.92
N LEU A 372 50.87 -68.04 -37.54
CA LEU A 372 49.86 -68.98 -37.00
C LEU A 372 48.48 -68.30 -36.93
N ALA A 373 47.49 -68.97 -37.54
CA ALA A 373 46.07 -69.05 -37.18
C ALA A 373 45.31 -67.73 -36.88
N ALA A 374 44.34 -67.29 -37.68
CA ALA A 374 43.05 -67.94 -37.92
C ALA A 374 42.39 -68.52 -36.64
N ALA A 375 42.03 -67.63 -35.72
CA ALA A 375 40.92 -67.70 -34.75
C ALA A 375 41.09 -66.48 -33.83
N ILE A 376 40.49 -65.33 -34.14
CA ILE A 376 39.22 -64.87 -33.56
C ILE A 376 38.71 -63.81 -34.54
N ALA A 377 37.76 -64.19 -35.41
CA ALA A 377 37.13 -63.31 -36.39
C ALA A 377 35.61 -63.23 -36.15
N MET A 378 35.18 -63.25 -34.88
CA MET A 378 33.76 -63.26 -34.51
C MET A 378 33.40 -62.42 -33.27
N THR A 379 34.24 -61.47 -32.87
CA THR A 379 33.92 -60.52 -31.78
C THR A 379 34.55 -59.15 -32.05
N GLN A 380 34.39 -58.64 -33.28
CA GLN A 380 34.87 -57.30 -33.68
C GLN A 380 33.82 -56.51 -34.47
N GLY A 381 32.61 -57.06 -34.64
CA GLY A 381 31.52 -56.37 -35.36
C GLY A 381 30.43 -55.79 -34.44
N GLU A 382 30.53 -55.97 -33.12
CA GLU A 382 29.61 -55.39 -32.13
C GLU A 382 30.26 -54.22 -31.37
N GLU A 383 31.59 -54.18 -31.26
CA GLU A 383 32.32 -53.07 -30.62
C GLU A 383 32.49 -51.87 -31.58
N GLU A 384 32.62 -52.09 -32.89
CA GLU A 384 32.70 -51.01 -33.89
C GLU A 384 31.35 -50.27 -34.08
N GLU A 385 30.20 -50.96 -33.94
CA GLU A 385 28.87 -50.31 -34.01
C GLU A 385 28.47 -49.58 -32.70
N GLU A 386 29.05 -49.95 -31.55
CA GLU A 386 28.89 -49.21 -30.28
C GLU A 386 29.81 -48.00 -30.22
N GLU A 387 31.06 -48.09 -30.72
CA GLU A 387 31.96 -46.93 -30.84
C GLU A 387 31.46 -45.92 -31.89
N GLU A 388 30.88 -46.36 -33.02
CA GLU A 388 30.25 -45.45 -33.99
C GLU A 388 28.97 -44.77 -33.43
N GLN A 389 28.22 -45.43 -32.54
CA GLN A 389 27.07 -44.82 -31.86
C GLN A 389 27.47 -43.85 -30.74
N GLU A 390 28.54 -44.15 -29.99
CA GLU A 390 29.09 -43.22 -28.99
C GLU A 390 29.76 -42.00 -29.67
N GLU A 391 30.42 -42.18 -30.82
CA GLU A 391 30.95 -41.06 -31.62
C GLU A 391 29.83 -40.24 -32.29
N GLU A 392 28.72 -40.84 -32.74
CA GLU A 392 27.55 -40.09 -33.24
C GLU A 392 26.80 -39.35 -32.11
N GLU A 393 26.73 -39.89 -30.89
CA GLU A 393 26.16 -39.18 -29.72
C GLU A 393 27.09 -38.07 -29.19
N GLU A 394 28.42 -38.26 -29.22
CA GLU A 394 29.39 -37.21 -28.93
C GLU A 394 29.43 -36.13 -30.03
N GLU A 395 29.28 -36.48 -31.31
CA GLU A 395 29.13 -35.52 -32.42
C GLU A 395 27.78 -34.78 -32.38
N GLU A 396 26.65 -35.40 -32.01
CA GLU A 396 25.38 -34.69 -31.80
C GLU A 396 25.46 -33.76 -30.58
N GLY A 397 26.14 -34.18 -29.51
CA GLY A 397 26.44 -33.35 -28.34
C GLY A 397 27.35 -32.16 -28.66
N GLU A 398 28.41 -32.36 -29.46
CA GLU A 398 29.30 -31.31 -29.95
C GLU A 398 28.62 -30.40 -31.00
N ALA A 399 27.78 -30.93 -31.88
CA ALA A 399 27.08 -30.16 -32.90
C ALA A 399 26.07 -29.17 -32.30
N ASP A 400 25.47 -29.51 -31.14
CA ASP A 400 24.65 -28.59 -30.34
C ASP A 400 25.48 -27.51 -29.61
N LEU A 401 26.80 -27.73 -29.41
CA LEU A 401 27.75 -26.83 -28.75
C LEU A 401 28.37 -25.79 -29.70
N TYR A 402 28.58 -26.11 -30.98
CA TYR A 402 29.20 -25.18 -31.95
C TYR A 402 28.26 -24.07 -32.47
N SER A 403 26.98 -24.07 -32.11
CA SER A 403 26.00 -23.04 -32.51
C SER A 403 25.69 -21.99 -31.42
N GLU A 404 26.50 -21.89 -30.37
CA GLU A 404 26.28 -21.01 -29.21
C GLU A 404 26.50 -19.50 -29.51
N GLY A 405 26.61 -19.11 -30.79
CA GLY A 405 26.68 -17.72 -31.22
C GLY A 405 25.32 -16.99 -31.35
N ALA A 406 24.19 -17.70 -31.19
CA ALA A 406 22.86 -17.13 -31.39
C ALA A 406 21.79 -17.66 -30.42
N MET A 407 22.17 -18.11 -29.22
CA MET A 407 21.19 -18.47 -28.19
C MET A 407 20.44 -17.20 -27.75
N PRO A 408 19.09 -17.15 -27.84
CA PRO A 408 18.34 -16.02 -27.35
C PRO A 408 18.55 -15.86 -25.85
N LYS A 409 18.62 -14.62 -25.35
CA LYS A 409 18.66 -14.36 -23.91
C LYS A 409 17.31 -14.72 -23.30
N VAL A 410 17.20 -15.92 -22.76
CA VAL A 410 15.97 -16.43 -22.10
C VAL A 410 16.06 -16.14 -20.60
N SER A 411 15.03 -15.48 -20.05
CA SER A 411 14.85 -15.35 -18.60
C SER A 411 13.76 -16.30 -18.13
N VAL A 412 14.09 -17.20 -17.20
CA VAL A 412 13.13 -18.10 -16.57
C VAL A 412 12.65 -17.48 -15.26
N ILE A 413 11.33 -17.38 -15.10
CA ILE A 413 10.72 -16.88 -13.87
C ILE A 413 10.01 -18.03 -13.16
N VAL A 414 10.50 -18.38 -11.97
CA VAL A 414 9.94 -19.43 -11.11
C VAL A 414 8.91 -18.80 -10.18
N LEU A 415 7.64 -19.18 -10.35
CA LEU A 415 6.51 -18.59 -9.63
C LEU A 415 5.78 -19.65 -8.81
N SER A 416 5.37 -19.29 -7.59
CA SER A 416 4.54 -20.16 -6.76
C SER A 416 3.07 -20.00 -7.11
N PRO A 417 2.33 -21.08 -7.44
CA PRO A 417 0.89 -21.00 -7.71
C PRO A 417 0.06 -20.62 -6.48
N ARG A 418 0.68 -20.57 -5.28
CA ARG A 418 0.03 -20.15 -4.03
C ARG A 418 -0.25 -18.65 -4.00
N TYR A 419 0.57 -17.85 -4.67
CA TYR A 419 0.52 -16.38 -4.60
C TYR A 419 0.35 -15.73 -5.96
N TRP A 420 0.45 -16.48 -7.06
CA TRP A 420 0.27 -15.98 -8.41
C TRP A 420 -1.04 -16.47 -9.00
N PRO A 421 -1.83 -15.58 -9.63
CA PRO A 421 -3.01 -15.98 -10.36
C PRO A 421 -2.57 -16.62 -11.68
N VAL A 422 -2.24 -17.90 -11.65
CA VAL A 422 -1.88 -18.68 -12.85
C VAL A 422 -3.14 -19.37 -13.37
N ASP A 423 -3.47 -19.14 -14.63
CA ASP A 423 -4.61 -19.80 -15.27
C ASP A 423 -4.39 -21.32 -15.30
N SER A 424 -5.42 -22.08 -14.94
CA SER A 424 -5.36 -23.55 -14.82
C SER A 424 -5.02 -24.27 -16.14
N ILE A 425 -5.12 -23.57 -17.27
CA ILE A 425 -4.82 -24.08 -18.61
C ILE A 425 -3.32 -24.42 -18.74
N CYS A 426 -2.45 -23.69 -18.04
CA CYS A 426 -0.99 -23.90 -18.09
C CYS A 426 -0.53 -25.26 -17.54
N HIS A 427 -1.37 -25.97 -16.76
CA HIS A 427 -1.04 -27.29 -16.23
C HIS A 427 -1.36 -28.44 -17.19
N THR A 428 -1.95 -28.16 -18.35
CA THR A 428 -2.42 -29.18 -19.31
C THR A 428 -1.59 -29.27 -20.58
N LEU A 429 -0.69 -28.30 -20.81
CA LEU A 429 0.17 -28.26 -21.98
C LEU A 429 1.55 -28.78 -21.60
N ASP A 430 2.05 -29.77 -22.35
CA ASP A 430 3.42 -30.23 -22.22
C ASP A 430 4.36 -29.19 -22.87
N PRO A 431 5.23 -28.50 -22.11
CA PRO A 431 6.14 -27.50 -22.66
C PRO A 431 7.06 -28.08 -23.75
N GLN A 432 7.32 -29.39 -23.74
CA GLN A 432 8.14 -30.06 -24.76
C GLN A 432 7.49 -30.06 -26.15
N THR A 433 6.16 -29.94 -26.22
CA THR A 433 5.37 -29.94 -27.46
C THR A 433 5.07 -28.55 -27.99
N CYS A 434 5.16 -27.52 -27.14
CA CYS A 434 4.70 -26.17 -27.44
C CYS A 434 5.85 -25.17 -27.68
N LEU A 435 7.08 -25.49 -27.27
CA LEU A 435 8.24 -24.58 -27.35
C LEU A 435 9.22 -24.97 -28.49
N PRO A 436 9.82 -23.99 -29.18
CA PRO A 436 10.92 -24.23 -30.13
C PRO A 436 12.12 -24.96 -29.50
N PRO A 437 12.88 -25.76 -30.27
CA PRO A 437 14.02 -26.54 -29.77
C PRO A 437 15.04 -25.73 -28.96
N SER A 438 15.36 -24.51 -29.42
CA SER A 438 16.31 -23.61 -28.75
C SER A 438 15.87 -23.20 -27.34
N LEU A 439 14.57 -22.99 -27.11
CA LEU A 439 14.05 -22.67 -25.77
C LEU A 439 13.94 -23.91 -24.87
N ARG A 440 13.68 -25.09 -25.46
CA ARG A 440 13.62 -26.36 -24.72
C ARG A 440 14.97 -26.69 -24.10
N GLY A 441 16.06 -26.57 -24.87
CA GLY A 441 17.42 -26.82 -24.37
C GLY A 441 17.76 -25.95 -23.15
N THR A 442 17.49 -24.65 -23.22
CA THR A 442 17.71 -23.73 -22.09
C THR A 442 16.84 -24.08 -20.88
N LEU A 443 15.58 -24.47 -21.09
CA LEU A 443 14.65 -24.82 -20.02
C LEU A 443 15.06 -26.13 -19.32
N THR A 444 15.54 -27.13 -20.06
CA THR A 444 16.09 -28.38 -19.50
C THR A 444 17.34 -28.09 -18.66
N ARG A 445 18.28 -27.27 -19.19
CA ARG A 445 19.47 -26.85 -18.42
C ARG A 445 19.08 -26.13 -17.13
N TYR A 446 18.10 -25.23 -17.18
CA TYR A 446 17.60 -24.53 -16.00
C TYR A 446 16.94 -25.49 -15.00
N SER A 447 16.13 -26.44 -15.46
CA SER A 447 15.48 -27.43 -14.60
C SER A 447 16.51 -28.30 -13.87
N ASN A 448 17.59 -28.71 -14.55
CA ASN A 448 18.67 -29.48 -13.95
C ASN A 448 19.42 -28.66 -12.88
N PHE A 449 19.70 -27.39 -13.16
CA PHE A 449 20.27 -26.47 -12.19
C PHE A 449 19.36 -26.27 -10.97
N TYR A 450 18.06 -26.05 -11.19
CA TYR A 450 17.11 -25.83 -10.12
C TYR A 450 17.01 -27.04 -9.18
N ASN A 451 16.96 -28.26 -9.73
CA ASN A 451 16.91 -29.50 -8.95
C ASN A 451 18.21 -29.82 -8.19
N THR A 452 19.35 -29.28 -8.63
CA THR A 452 20.65 -29.45 -7.96
C THR A 452 20.97 -28.34 -6.96
N SER A 453 20.18 -27.26 -6.96
CA SER A 453 20.34 -26.10 -6.09
C SER A 453 19.39 -26.06 -4.89
N GLU A 454 18.36 -26.92 -4.86
CA GLU A 454 17.60 -27.28 -3.65
C GLU A 454 18.37 -28.31 -2.80
#